data_AF-A0A6G8RWA0-F1
#
_entry.id   AF-A0A6G8RWA0-F1
#
_cell.length_a   1.000
_cell.length_b   1.000
_cell.length_c   1.000
_cell.angle_alpha   90.00
_cell.angle_beta   90.00
_cell.angle_gamma   90.00
#
_symmetry.space_group_name_H-M   'P 1'
#
loop_
_entity.id
_entity.type
_entity.pdbx_description
1 polymer ?
#
loop_
_entity_poly.entity_id
_entity_poly.type
_entity_poly.pdbx_seq_one_letter_code
_entity_poly.pdbx_strand_id
1 'polypeptide(L)'
;MKYMVFMPIFLFIDTQYASACMPHSQNDVFIARYLSIENKMADPVKFDIDFTEQKFIFRSFYQWFAMGHPEIMYSEFEPQELNPNDLVIGLAYAVDGRKPELYTLSALAQLNCKDDQLFIGKTLGSFLAWDRKENQCKLSTTNHIGILDGFLNGDQSDYLKQLQNRYPTCKALEAAFPKLNSPQNDLSIFQKIYRWLLKWL
;
A
#
# COMPACT_ATOMS: atom_id res chain seq x y z
N MET A 1 25.93 -45.08 45.62
CA MET A 1 25.55 -44.54 44.28
C MET A 1 24.75 -43.26 44.51
N LYS A 2 25.30 -42.09 44.15
CA LYS A 2 24.59 -40.81 44.20
C LYS A 2 24.04 -40.52 42.81
N TYR A 3 22.72 -40.51 42.65
CA TYR A 3 22.07 -40.13 41.40
C TYR A 3 22.06 -38.61 41.30
N MET A 4 22.77 -38.07 40.31
CA MET A 4 22.76 -36.67 39.96
C MET A 4 21.59 -36.46 38.99
N VAL A 5 20.48 -35.89 39.48
CA VAL A 5 19.34 -35.53 38.62
C VAL A 5 19.73 -34.30 37.83
N PHE A 6 20.10 -34.48 36.56
CA PHE A 6 20.26 -33.40 35.61
C PHE A 6 18.86 -32.93 35.22
N MET A 7 18.40 -31.82 35.81
CA MET A 7 17.15 -31.17 35.43
C MET A 7 17.43 -30.32 34.18
N PRO A 8 16.93 -30.67 32.98
CA PRO A 8 17.05 -29.78 31.83
C PRO A 8 16.20 -28.56 32.11
N ILE A 9 16.85 -27.42 32.35
CA ILE A 9 16.21 -26.11 32.34
C ILE A 9 15.78 -25.90 30.89
N PHE A 10 14.53 -26.24 30.59
CA PHE A 10 13.84 -25.74 29.40
C PHE A 10 13.74 -24.23 29.59
N LEU A 11 14.68 -23.50 28.98
CA LEU A 11 14.53 -22.09 28.69
C LEU A 11 13.27 -21.97 27.82
N PHE A 12 12.14 -21.69 28.46
CA PHE A 12 10.99 -21.12 27.81
C PHE A 12 11.43 -19.74 27.31
N ILE A 13 11.96 -19.71 26.10
CA ILE A 13 12.13 -18.47 25.37
C ILE A 13 10.69 -18.05 25.05
N ASP A 14 10.16 -17.12 25.82
CA ASP A 14 8.90 -16.44 25.55
C ASP A 14 8.96 -15.87 24.13
N THR A 15 8.40 -16.59 23.16
CA THR A 15 8.19 -16.12 21.79
C THR A 15 7.01 -15.16 21.73
N GLN A 16 6.96 -14.19 22.64
CA GLN A 16 5.87 -13.23 22.78
C GLN A 16 6.26 -11.84 22.26
N TYR A 17 7.10 -11.72 21.22
CA TYR A 17 7.32 -10.44 20.51
C TYR A 17 7.61 -10.61 19.02
N ALA A 18 7.00 -11.60 18.37
CA ALA A 18 6.98 -11.70 16.92
C ALA A 18 5.56 -11.44 16.39
N SER A 19 4.98 -10.27 16.70
CA SER A 19 4.04 -9.65 15.78
C SER A 19 4.87 -9.26 14.55
N ALA A 20 5.09 -10.27 13.70
CA ALA A 20 5.86 -10.22 12.48
C ALA A 20 5.22 -9.17 11.58
N CYS A 21 5.77 -7.95 11.56
CA CYS A 21 5.55 -7.12 10.39
C CYS A 21 6.31 -7.83 9.27
N MET A 22 5.55 -8.61 8.49
CA MET A 22 6.07 -9.14 7.25
C MET A 22 6.41 -7.90 6.41
N PRO A 23 7.68 -7.71 6.04
CA PRO A 23 8.04 -6.56 5.23
C PRO A 23 7.14 -6.56 4.01
N HIS A 24 6.57 -5.41 3.69
CA HIS A 24 5.79 -5.26 2.47
C HIS A 24 6.58 -5.78 1.29
N SER A 25 5.88 -6.28 0.28
CA SER A 25 6.52 -6.67 -0.96
C SER A 25 6.53 -5.47 -1.90
N GLN A 26 7.56 -5.36 -2.74
CA GLN A 26 7.52 -4.45 -3.89
C GLN A 26 6.26 -4.71 -4.76
N ASN A 27 5.72 -5.93 -4.76
CA ASN A 27 4.52 -6.31 -5.49
C ASN A 27 3.23 -5.64 -4.99
N ASP A 28 3.27 -5.07 -3.78
CA ASP A 28 2.18 -4.34 -3.17
C ASP A 28 2.15 -2.87 -3.62
N VAL A 29 3.21 -2.42 -4.32
CA VAL A 29 3.32 -1.05 -4.83
C VAL A 29 2.39 -0.83 -5.99
N PHE A 30 1.50 0.13 -5.85
CA PHE A 30 0.66 0.63 -6.92
C PHE A 30 0.80 2.14 -7.10
N ILE A 31 0.50 2.61 -8.30
CA ILE A 31 0.28 4.02 -8.62
C ILE A 31 -1.15 4.16 -9.13
N ALA A 32 -1.81 5.25 -8.76
CA ALA A 32 -3.16 5.55 -9.20
C ALA A 32 -3.45 7.05 -9.13
N ARG A 33 -4.64 7.44 -9.62
CA ARG A 33 -5.24 8.75 -9.39
C ARG A 33 -6.24 8.64 -8.24
N TYR A 34 -6.11 9.49 -7.24
CA TYR A 34 -7.08 9.58 -6.16
C TYR A 34 -8.40 10.17 -6.67
N LEU A 35 -9.54 9.60 -6.24
CA LEU A 35 -10.86 10.13 -6.54
C LEU A 35 -11.55 10.70 -5.31
N SER A 36 -11.83 9.84 -4.35
CA SER A 36 -12.67 10.14 -3.21
C SER A 36 -12.42 9.17 -2.08
N ILE A 37 -12.92 9.54 -0.91
CA ILE A 37 -12.92 8.73 0.28
C ILE A 37 -14.35 8.68 0.82
N GLU A 38 -14.80 7.48 1.17
CA GLU A 38 -16.07 7.24 1.85
C GLU A 38 -15.79 6.64 3.22
N ASN A 39 -16.29 7.28 4.29
CA ASN A 39 -16.21 6.72 5.63
C ASN A 39 -17.26 5.63 5.79
N LYS A 40 -16.82 4.38 5.99
CA LYS A 40 -17.68 3.33 6.50
C LYS A 40 -17.68 3.42 8.02
N MET A 41 -18.80 3.90 8.57
CA MET A 41 -19.10 3.81 10.00
C MET A 41 -19.18 2.34 10.42
N ALA A 42 -18.02 1.73 10.66
CA ALA A 42 -17.81 0.42 11.25
C ALA A 42 -16.78 0.58 12.38
N ASP A 43 -16.79 -0.31 13.36
CA ASP A 43 -15.79 -0.36 14.42
C ASP A 43 -14.89 -1.59 14.17
N PRO A 44 -13.56 -1.44 13.94
CA PRO A 44 -12.82 -0.18 13.82
C PRO A 44 -13.18 0.62 12.55
N VAL A 45 -13.00 1.95 12.60
CA VAL A 45 -13.30 2.86 11.47
C VAL A 45 -12.49 2.46 10.25
N LYS A 46 -13.17 2.27 9.12
CA LYS A 46 -12.55 1.95 7.83
C LYS A 46 -12.97 2.96 6.79
N PHE A 47 -12.01 3.37 5.97
CA PHE A 47 -12.24 4.28 4.86
C PHE A 47 -12.16 3.49 3.55
N ASP A 48 -13.22 3.56 2.75
CA ASP A 48 -13.18 3.13 1.36
C ASP A 48 -12.52 4.24 0.55
N ILE A 49 -11.41 3.93 -0.11
CA ILE A 49 -10.73 4.89 -0.96
C ILE A 49 -10.93 4.47 -2.41
N ASP A 50 -11.39 5.42 -3.20
CA ASP A 50 -11.57 5.26 -4.63
C ASP A 50 -10.35 5.79 -5.39
N PHE A 51 -9.90 4.96 -6.31
CA PHE A 51 -8.80 5.25 -7.21
C PHE A 51 -9.23 4.99 -8.66
N THR A 52 -8.62 5.71 -9.59
CA THR A 52 -8.66 5.38 -11.02
C THR A 52 -7.28 5.10 -11.57
N GLU A 53 -7.25 4.43 -12.73
CA GLU A 53 -6.02 4.10 -13.45
C GLU A 53 -5.02 3.33 -12.58
N GLN A 54 -5.53 2.51 -11.66
CA GLN A 54 -4.70 1.82 -10.69
C GLN A 54 -3.83 0.76 -11.35
N LYS A 55 -2.51 0.85 -11.15
CA LYS A 55 -1.53 -0.09 -11.72
C LYS A 55 -0.53 -0.51 -10.66
N PHE A 56 -0.40 -1.82 -10.46
CA PHE A 56 0.67 -2.38 -9.64
C PHE A 56 1.96 -2.44 -10.45
N ILE A 57 3.01 -1.77 -9.97
CA ILE A 57 4.14 -1.41 -10.82
C ILE A 57 5.22 -2.50 -10.83
N PHE A 58 5.47 -3.16 -9.70
CA PHE A 58 6.55 -4.15 -9.61
C PHE A 58 6.07 -5.60 -9.68
N ARG A 59 4.77 -5.83 -9.93
CA ARG A 59 4.24 -7.18 -10.12
C ARG A 59 4.78 -7.80 -11.42
N SER A 60 5.15 -9.07 -11.33
CA SER A 60 5.38 -9.91 -12.51
C SER A 60 4.05 -10.25 -13.21
N PHE A 61 4.14 -10.69 -14.47
CA PHE A 61 2.98 -11.11 -15.25
C PHE A 61 2.17 -12.21 -14.55
N TYR A 62 2.83 -13.25 -14.02
CA TYR A 62 2.16 -14.33 -13.27
C TYR A 62 1.36 -13.81 -12.08
N GLN A 63 1.96 -12.88 -11.32
CA GLN A 63 1.35 -12.27 -10.14
C GLN A 63 0.12 -11.41 -10.48
N TRP A 64 0.12 -10.80 -11.66
CA TRP A 64 -1.04 -10.04 -12.14
C TRP A 64 -2.27 -10.93 -12.33
N PHE A 65 -2.10 -12.16 -12.84
CA PHE A 65 -3.20 -13.13 -12.91
C PHE A 65 -3.56 -13.73 -11.55
N ALA A 66 -2.57 -14.02 -10.71
CA ALA A 66 -2.80 -14.70 -9.44
C ALA A 66 -3.48 -13.83 -8.38
N MET A 67 -3.18 -12.52 -8.35
CA MET A 67 -3.62 -11.62 -7.27
C MET A 67 -4.84 -10.76 -7.62
N GLY A 68 -5.39 -10.90 -8.83
CA GLY A 68 -6.55 -10.15 -9.29
C GLY A 68 -6.35 -8.63 -9.34
N HIS A 69 -7.39 -7.92 -9.75
CA HIS A 69 -7.47 -6.47 -9.65
C HIS A 69 -8.29 -6.11 -8.42
N PRO A 70 -7.82 -5.22 -7.55
CA PRO A 70 -8.62 -4.76 -6.43
C PRO A 70 -9.81 -3.97 -6.94
N GLU A 71 -10.98 -4.34 -6.45
CA GLU A 71 -12.22 -3.60 -6.69
C GLU A 71 -12.49 -2.64 -5.55
N ILE A 72 -12.02 -2.97 -4.34
CA ILE A 72 -12.19 -2.13 -3.15
C ILE A 72 -10.87 -2.03 -2.39
N MET A 73 -10.46 -0.80 -2.07
CA MET A 73 -9.34 -0.51 -1.19
C MET A 73 -9.82 0.10 0.11
N TYR A 74 -9.54 -0.60 1.21
CA TYR A 74 -9.84 -0.14 2.56
C TYR A 74 -8.59 0.42 3.23
N SER A 75 -8.73 1.52 3.93
CA SER A 75 -7.69 2.08 4.77
C SER A 75 -8.17 2.17 6.22
N GLU A 76 -7.23 1.97 7.16
CA GLU A 76 -7.43 2.21 8.59
C GLU A 76 -7.02 3.65 8.98
N PHE A 77 -6.55 4.44 8.02
CA PHE A 77 -6.23 5.85 8.16
C PHE A 77 -6.97 6.69 7.13
N GLU A 78 -7.26 7.94 7.48
CA GLU A 78 -7.81 8.93 6.55
C GLU A 78 -6.64 9.63 5.81
N PRO A 79 -6.48 9.44 4.49
CA PRO A 79 -5.54 10.22 3.70
C PRO A 79 -6.02 11.67 3.60
N GLN A 80 -5.60 12.48 4.57
CA GLN A 80 -5.81 13.93 4.54
C GLN A 80 -5.03 14.54 3.36
N GLU A 81 -5.45 15.73 2.90
CA GLU A 81 -4.70 16.57 1.95
C GLU A 81 -4.64 16.07 0.48
N LEU A 82 -5.42 15.06 0.09
CA LEU A 82 -5.56 14.65 -1.31
C LEU A 82 -6.74 15.34 -2.01
N ASN A 83 -6.47 15.86 -3.21
CA ASN A 83 -7.50 16.36 -4.12
C ASN A 83 -7.81 15.33 -5.21
N PRO A 84 -9.04 15.30 -5.74
CA PRO A 84 -9.38 14.45 -6.88
C PRO A 84 -8.40 14.66 -8.04
N ASN A 85 -7.98 13.56 -8.68
CA ASN A 85 -6.93 13.46 -9.69
C ASN A 85 -5.48 13.64 -9.19
N ASP A 86 -5.23 13.77 -7.89
CA ASP A 86 -3.85 13.70 -7.38
C ASP A 86 -3.26 12.32 -7.72
N LEU A 87 -2.02 12.32 -8.22
CA LEU A 87 -1.30 11.09 -8.47
C LEU A 87 -0.71 10.59 -7.15
N VAL A 88 -0.92 9.33 -6.84
CA VAL A 88 -0.49 8.71 -5.60
C VAL A 88 0.30 7.45 -5.86
N ILE A 89 1.19 7.14 -4.94
CA ILE A 89 1.85 5.85 -4.81
C ILE A 89 1.48 5.25 -3.45
N GLY A 90 1.16 3.97 -3.44
CA GLY A 90 0.68 3.29 -2.25
C GLY A 90 1.16 1.86 -2.13
N LEU A 91 0.99 1.31 -0.93
CA LEU A 91 1.19 -0.10 -0.62
C LEU A 91 -0.15 -0.74 -0.30
N ALA A 92 -0.60 -1.66 -1.13
CA ALA A 92 -1.85 -2.38 -0.91
C ALA A 92 -1.70 -3.88 -1.13
N TYR A 93 -2.28 -4.66 -0.23
CA TYR A 93 -2.22 -6.12 -0.26
C TYR A 93 -3.60 -6.73 -0.01
N ALA A 94 -3.83 -7.92 -0.56
CA ALA A 94 -5.01 -8.71 -0.25
C ALA A 94 -4.81 -9.40 1.11
N VAL A 95 -5.69 -9.11 2.08
CA VAL A 95 -5.60 -9.69 3.44
C VAL A 95 -5.95 -11.18 3.43
N ASP A 96 -6.91 -11.56 2.58
CA ASP A 96 -7.34 -12.95 2.40
C ASP A 96 -7.13 -13.35 0.94
N GLY A 97 -6.25 -14.33 0.70
CA GLY A 97 -6.02 -14.88 -0.64
C GLY A 97 -7.26 -15.54 -1.26
N ARG A 98 -8.35 -15.70 -0.49
CA ARG A 98 -9.66 -16.16 -0.98
C ARG A 98 -10.57 -15.04 -1.46
N LYS A 99 -10.24 -13.77 -1.22
CA LYS A 99 -10.97 -12.57 -1.65
C LYS A 99 -10.03 -11.59 -2.35
N PRO A 100 -9.56 -11.92 -3.56
CA PRO A 100 -8.60 -11.13 -4.32
C PRO A 100 -9.14 -9.75 -4.76
N GLU A 101 -10.41 -9.44 -4.50
CA GLU A 101 -11.03 -8.14 -4.78
C GLU A 101 -10.91 -7.15 -3.60
N LEU A 102 -10.62 -7.63 -2.38
CA LEU A 102 -10.56 -6.82 -1.16
C LEU A 102 -9.12 -6.56 -0.73
N TYR A 103 -8.69 -5.32 -0.91
CA TYR A 103 -7.34 -4.89 -0.57
C TYR A 103 -7.33 -3.98 0.65
N THR A 104 -6.31 -4.14 1.49
CA THR A 104 -5.99 -3.20 2.56
C THR A 104 -4.85 -2.31 2.12
N LEU A 105 -5.08 -1.00 2.19
CA LEU A 105 -4.11 0.04 2.02
C LEU A 105 -3.32 0.20 3.32
N SER A 106 -2.03 -0.09 3.25
CA SER A 106 -1.11 0.04 4.39
C SER A 106 -0.46 1.41 4.45
N ALA A 107 -0.15 2.00 3.29
CA ALA A 107 0.49 3.30 3.19
C ALA A 107 0.12 3.99 1.88
N LEU A 108 0.14 5.32 1.88
CA LEU A 108 -0.14 6.15 0.72
C LEU A 108 0.72 7.41 0.78
N ALA A 109 1.17 7.91 -0.37
CA ALA A 109 1.84 9.20 -0.50
C ALA A 109 1.50 9.82 -1.87
N GLN A 110 1.58 11.14 -1.98
CA GLN A 110 1.53 11.80 -3.30
C GLN A 110 2.78 11.44 -4.10
N LEU A 111 2.58 11.06 -5.36
CA LEU A 111 3.65 10.89 -6.33
C LEU A 111 3.68 12.13 -7.22
N ASN A 112 4.78 12.87 -7.16
CA ASN A 112 4.92 14.11 -7.90
C ASN A 112 5.96 13.96 -9.01
N CYS A 113 5.79 14.77 -10.05
CA CYS A 113 6.79 14.92 -11.10
C CYS A 113 7.02 16.40 -11.38
N LYS A 114 8.29 16.82 -11.33
CA LYS A 114 8.71 18.18 -11.65
C LYS A 114 10.02 18.12 -12.40
N ASP A 115 10.14 18.90 -13.48
CA ASP A 115 11.35 18.95 -14.31
C ASP A 115 11.80 17.55 -14.75
N ASP A 116 10.82 16.71 -15.13
CA ASP A 116 10.98 15.29 -15.49
C ASP A 116 11.59 14.38 -14.42
N GLN A 117 11.60 14.82 -13.16
CA GLN A 117 12.06 14.03 -12.02
C GLN A 117 10.89 13.63 -11.13
N LEU A 118 10.82 12.33 -10.82
CA LEU A 118 9.86 11.77 -9.88
C LEU A 118 10.33 11.93 -8.44
N PHE A 119 9.41 12.30 -7.55
CA PHE A 119 9.65 12.30 -6.12
C PHE A 119 8.38 11.92 -5.37
N ILE A 120 8.56 11.27 -4.21
CA ILE A 120 7.47 10.84 -3.35
C ILE A 120 7.34 11.84 -2.21
N GLY A 121 6.13 12.32 -1.98
CA GLY A 121 5.80 13.19 -0.86
C GLY A 121 5.86 12.46 0.49
N LYS A 122 5.44 13.14 1.54
CA LYS A 122 5.28 12.51 2.86
C LYS A 122 4.17 11.44 2.80
N THR A 123 4.31 10.39 3.61
CA THR A 123 3.25 9.40 3.79
C THR A 123 2.05 9.99 4.51
N LEU A 124 0.86 9.69 4.00
CA LEU A 124 -0.43 10.19 4.46
C LEU A 124 -1.03 9.30 5.53
N GLY A 125 -0.25 9.04 6.58
CA GLY A 125 -0.61 8.10 7.65
C GLY A 125 0.63 7.47 8.26
N SER A 126 0.46 6.93 9.47
CA SER A 126 1.47 6.07 10.07
C SER A 126 1.26 4.64 9.58
N PHE A 127 2.34 3.95 9.24
CA PHE A 127 2.29 2.57 8.77
C PHE A 127 3.43 1.76 9.37
N LEU A 128 3.22 0.46 9.54
CA LEU A 128 4.29 -0.43 9.99
C LEU A 128 5.23 -0.71 8.84
N ALA A 129 6.53 -0.51 9.06
CA ALA A 129 7.55 -0.73 8.04
C ALA A 129 8.80 -1.37 8.66
N TRP A 130 9.55 -2.08 7.83
CA TRP A 130 10.87 -2.57 8.18
C TRP A 130 11.88 -1.41 8.23
N ASP A 131 12.45 -1.14 9.40
CA ASP A 131 13.54 -0.17 9.55
C ASP A 131 14.88 -0.90 9.35
N ARG A 132 15.53 -0.64 8.22
CA ARG A 132 16.83 -1.25 7.85
C ARG A 132 17.96 -0.84 8.79
N LYS A 133 17.95 0.40 9.32
CA LYS A 133 19.02 0.89 10.20
C LYS A 133 18.96 0.21 11.54
N GLU A 134 17.75 -0.04 12.01
CA GLU A 134 17.46 -0.58 13.33
C GLU A 134 17.18 -2.10 13.30
N ASN A 135 17.13 -2.69 12.10
CA ASN A 135 16.90 -4.11 11.84
C ASN A 135 15.65 -4.68 12.56
N GLN A 136 14.58 -3.88 12.60
CA GLN A 136 13.32 -4.24 13.24
C GLN A 136 12.15 -3.48 12.62
N CYS A 137 10.93 -4.01 12.77
CA CYS A 137 9.75 -3.28 12.36
C CYS A 137 9.43 -2.14 13.33
N LYS A 138 9.11 -0.97 12.78
CA LYS A 138 8.67 0.18 13.55
C LYS A 138 7.46 0.81 12.89
N LEU A 139 6.63 1.46 13.71
CA LEU A 139 5.62 2.36 13.20
C LEU A 139 6.34 3.58 12.61
N SER A 140 6.23 3.76 11.30
CA SER A 140 6.72 4.94 10.60
C SER A 140 5.83 6.13 10.94
N THR A 141 6.14 6.80 12.05
CA THR A 141 5.55 8.08 12.46
C THR A 141 6.44 9.28 12.10
N THR A 142 7.69 9.00 11.76
CA THR A 142 8.74 9.99 11.46
C THR A 142 9.09 9.88 9.98
N ASN A 143 9.40 11.01 9.32
CA ASN A 143 9.73 11.08 7.89
C ASN A 143 11.00 10.30 7.46
N HIS A 144 11.50 9.40 8.30
CA HIS A 144 12.76 8.68 8.12
C HIS A 144 12.62 7.37 7.35
N ILE A 145 11.41 6.78 7.29
CA ILE A 145 11.14 5.57 6.52
C ILE A 145 10.16 5.94 5.41
N GLY A 146 10.67 6.01 4.18
CA GLY A 146 9.88 6.23 2.98
C GLY A 146 8.98 5.04 2.67
N ILE A 147 7.94 5.27 1.88
CA ILE A 147 6.95 4.23 1.54
C ILE A 147 7.57 3.03 0.82
N LEU A 148 8.71 3.22 0.15
CA LEU A 148 9.44 2.17 -0.57
C LEU A 148 10.68 1.65 0.18
N ASP A 149 10.92 2.12 1.41
CA ASP A 149 12.07 1.67 2.22
C ASP A 149 11.78 0.37 2.98
N GLY A 150 10.50 0.05 3.19
CA GLY A 150 10.04 -1.07 4.03
C GLY A 150 10.22 -2.47 3.43
N PHE A 151 10.91 -2.59 2.30
CA PHE A 151 11.15 -3.86 1.61
C PHE A 151 12.48 -4.49 2.04
N LEU A 152 12.66 -5.79 1.79
CA LEU A 152 13.92 -6.49 2.07
C LEU A 152 15.04 -6.17 1.06
N ASN A 153 14.70 -5.94 -0.20
CA ASN A 153 15.69 -5.79 -1.28
C ASN A 153 15.67 -4.37 -1.86
N GLY A 154 16.66 -3.53 -1.53
CA GLY A 154 16.73 -2.15 -2.01
C GLY A 154 15.94 -1.13 -1.19
N ASP A 155 16.37 0.13 -1.28
CA ASP A 155 15.73 1.25 -0.59
C ASP A 155 14.85 2.09 -1.54
N GLN A 156 14.19 3.12 -1.02
CA GLN A 156 13.34 4.00 -1.80
C GLN A 156 14.08 4.63 -2.99
N SER A 157 15.38 4.91 -2.87
CA SER A 157 16.17 5.46 -3.97
C SER A 157 16.30 4.47 -5.12
N ASP A 158 16.48 3.18 -4.82
CA ASP A 158 16.55 2.11 -5.83
C ASP A 158 15.23 1.95 -6.56
N TYR A 159 14.11 1.96 -5.83
CA TYR A 159 12.79 1.84 -6.43
C TYR A 159 12.34 3.10 -7.17
N LEU A 160 12.69 4.29 -6.69
CA LEU A 160 12.47 5.54 -7.41
C LEU A 160 13.22 5.56 -8.74
N LYS A 161 14.47 5.07 -8.79
CA LYS A 161 15.19 4.93 -10.06
C LYS A 161 14.47 3.99 -11.02
N GLN A 162 13.93 2.87 -10.53
CA GLN A 162 13.13 1.95 -11.37
C GLN A 162 11.86 2.62 -11.90
N LEU A 163 11.16 3.40 -11.08
CA LEU A 163 10.00 4.19 -11.50
C LEU A 163 10.38 5.24 -12.54
N GLN A 164 11.47 5.97 -12.31
CA GLN A 164 11.99 6.99 -13.23
C GLN A 164 12.37 6.36 -14.58
N ASN A 165 12.99 5.19 -14.58
CA ASN A 165 13.32 4.48 -15.82
C ASN A 165 12.07 4.05 -16.60
N ARG A 166 10.98 3.69 -15.89
CA ARG A 166 9.71 3.31 -16.51
C ARG A 166 8.91 4.52 -17.02
N TYR A 167 8.95 5.63 -16.30
CA TYR A 167 8.28 6.88 -16.62
C TYR A 167 9.30 8.01 -16.69
N PRO A 168 10.07 8.11 -17.79
CA PRO A 168 11.24 8.99 -17.87
C PRO A 168 10.92 10.49 -17.89
N THR A 169 9.65 10.86 -18.13
CA THR A 169 9.20 12.26 -18.17
C THR A 169 7.87 12.40 -17.45
N CYS A 170 7.56 13.61 -16.98
CA CYS A 170 6.25 13.91 -16.39
C CYS A 170 5.13 13.66 -17.39
N LYS A 171 5.38 13.93 -18.68
CA LYS A 171 4.43 13.62 -19.75
C LYS A 171 4.19 12.12 -19.90
N ALA A 172 5.22 11.29 -19.80
CA ALA A 172 5.08 9.82 -19.84
C ALA A 172 4.30 9.29 -18.63
N LEU A 173 4.54 9.85 -17.44
CA LEU A 173 3.80 9.52 -16.23
C LEU A 173 2.32 9.91 -16.36
N GLU A 174 2.04 11.15 -16.74
CA GLU A 174 0.67 11.65 -16.93
C GLU A 174 -0.09 10.87 -18.02
N ALA A 175 0.59 10.47 -19.09
CA ALA A 175 -0.02 9.63 -20.13
C ALA A 175 -0.34 8.21 -19.63
N ALA A 176 0.50 7.67 -18.74
CA ALA A 176 0.24 6.37 -18.12
C ALA A 176 -0.87 6.42 -17.06
N PHE A 177 -1.13 7.58 -16.46
CA PHE A 177 -2.14 7.80 -15.43
C PHE A 177 -2.96 9.06 -15.75
N PRO A 178 -3.81 9.03 -16.78
CA PRO A 178 -4.55 10.20 -17.22
C PRO A 178 -5.50 10.72 -16.13
N LYS A 179 -5.65 12.05 -16.05
CA LYS A 179 -6.64 12.69 -15.18
C LYS A 179 -8.04 12.48 -15.76
N LEU A 180 -9.03 12.41 -14.88
CA LEU A 180 -10.43 12.42 -15.28
C LEU A 180 -10.90 13.86 -15.47
N ASN A 181 -11.52 14.12 -16.62
CA ASN A 181 -12.03 15.44 -16.98
C ASN A 181 -13.24 15.86 -16.12
N SER A 182 -13.94 14.89 -15.49
CA SER A 182 -15.01 15.12 -14.52
C SER A 182 -15.04 13.98 -13.49
N PRO A 183 -14.23 14.05 -12.42
CA PRO A 183 -14.08 12.96 -11.46
C PRO A 183 -15.36 12.64 -10.67
N GLN A 184 -16.31 13.58 -10.54
CA GLN A 184 -17.54 13.35 -9.75
C GLN A 184 -18.69 12.65 -10.50
N ASN A 185 -18.90 12.85 -11.81
CA ASN A 185 -20.17 12.47 -12.44
C ASN A 185 -20.20 11.11 -13.13
N ASP A 186 -19.15 10.70 -13.82
CA ASP A 186 -19.20 9.46 -14.62
C ASP A 186 -18.87 8.20 -13.80
N LEU A 187 -17.82 8.22 -12.99
CA LEU A 187 -17.39 7.04 -12.23
C LEU A 187 -18.22 6.78 -10.97
N SER A 188 -18.70 7.84 -10.29
CA SER A 188 -19.46 7.68 -9.05
C SER A 188 -20.78 6.95 -9.25
N ILE A 189 -21.44 7.10 -10.40
CA ILE A 189 -22.70 6.42 -10.70
C ILE A 189 -22.46 4.93 -10.96
N PHE A 190 -21.50 4.59 -11.82
CA PHE A 190 -21.18 3.19 -12.11
C PHE A 190 -20.60 2.45 -10.90
N GLN A 191 -19.70 3.08 -10.12
CA GLN A 191 -19.17 2.49 -8.89
C GLN A 191 -20.25 2.35 -7.81
N LYS A 192 -21.17 3.33 -7.65
CA LYS A 192 -22.30 3.19 -6.71
C LYS A 192 -23.25 2.06 -7.11
N ILE A 193 -23.58 1.95 -8.39
CA ILE A 193 -24.44 0.87 -8.90
C ILE A 193 -23.75 -0.49 -8.72
N TYR A 194 -22.47 -0.59 -9.05
CA TYR A 194 -21.69 -1.82 -8.89
C TYR A 194 -21.54 -2.24 -7.42
N ARG A 195 -21.16 -1.30 -6.53
CA ARG A 195 -21.11 -1.54 -5.07
C ARG A 195 -22.49 -1.87 -4.49
N TRP A 196 -23.57 -1.30 -5.02
CA TRP A 196 -24.93 -1.66 -4.62
C TRP A 196 -25.26 -3.09 -5.04
N LEU A 197 -24.92 -3.51 -6.25
CA LEU A 197 -25.11 -4.88 -6.73
C LEU A 197 -24.33 -5.91 -5.88
N LEU A 198 -23.09 -5.60 -5.50
CA LEU A 198 -22.28 -6.45 -4.62
C LEU A 198 -22.84 -6.61 -3.20
N LYS A 199 -23.73 -5.73 -2.73
CA LYS A 199 -24.42 -5.91 -1.43
C LYS A 199 -25.60 -6.88 -1.51
N TRP A 200 -26.05 -7.25 -2.71
CA TRP A 200 -27.21 -8.13 -2.96
C TRP A 200 -26.84 -9.49 -3.55
N LEU A 201 -25.55 -9.76 -3.72
CA LEU A 201 -24.95 -11.07 -4.06
C LEU A 201 -24.27 -11.66 -2.82
#